data_AF-A0A3S2W3V8-F1
#
_entry.id   AF-A0A3S2W3V8-F1
#
_cell.length_a   1.000
_cell.length_b   1.000
_cell.length_c   1.000
_cell.angle_alpha   90.00
_cell.angle_beta   90.00
_cell.angle_gamma   90.00
#
_symmetry.space_group_name_H-M   'P 1'
#
loop_
_entity.id
_entity.type
_entity.pdbx_description
1 polymer ?
#
loop_
_entity_poly.entity_id
_entity_poly.type
_entity_poly.pdbx_seq_one_letter_code
_entity_poly.pdbx_strand_id
1 'polypeptide(L)'
;MTWTSVIESSPYAMAGAAMGVVYFLLIFLSVRMHAAGAPLLQIFPLYALRLAGAFAGFWYIAQQGAAEVLMALAGFVLARAATQRIIGRVARWM
;
A
#
# COMPACT_ATOMS: atom_id res chain seq x y z
N MET A 1 10.51 8.50 25.29
CA MET A 1 10.36 7.35 24.38
C MET A 1 10.88 6.12 25.12
N THR A 2 9.99 5.38 25.77
CA THR A 2 10.33 4.13 26.47
C THR A 2 10.23 2.98 25.48
N TRP A 3 11.12 1.99 25.55
CA TRP A 3 11.17 0.87 24.59
C TRP A 3 9.84 0.12 24.40
N THR A 4 8.93 0.19 25.37
CA THR A 4 7.57 -0.35 25.33
C THR A 4 6.68 0.27 24.23
N SER A 5 6.78 1.59 24.00
CA SER A 5 5.93 2.28 23.02
C SER A 5 6.25 1.92 21.58
N VAL A 6 7.48 1.45 21.31
CA VAL A 6 7.92 1.03 19.97
C VAL A 6 7.34 -0.34 19.61
N ILE A 7 7.23 -1.24 20.59
CA ILE A 7 6.69 -2.59 20.37
C ILE A 7 5.17 -2.50 20.15
N GLU A 8 4.46 -1.66 20.92
CA GLU A 8 3.03 -1.40 20.75
C GLU A 8 2.67 -0.79 19.39
N SER A 9 3.60 -0.06 18.77
CA SER A 9 3.36 0.60 17.47
C SER A 9 3.83 -0.22 16.25
N SER A 10 4.50 -1.36 16.49
CA SER A 10 4.86 -2.33 15.44
C SER A 10 3.69 -2.86 14.59
N PRO A 11 2.47 -3.14 15.12
CA PRO A 11 1.35 -3.58 14.28
C PRO A 11 0.91 -2.54 13.26
N TYR A 12 1.02 -1.22 13.55
CA TYR A 12 0.65 -0.18 12.58
C TYR A 12 1.63 -0.14 11.41
N ALA A 13 2.93 -0.36 11.66
CA ALA A 13 3.91 -0.49 10.59
C ALA A 13 3.62 -1.69 9.69
N MET A 14 3.23 -2.84 10.27
CA MET A 14 2.81 -4.02 9.50
C MET A 14 1.52 -3.75 8.71
N ALA A 15 0.53 -3.09 9.32
CA ALA A 15 -0.72 -2.71 8.65
C ALA A 15 -0.47 -1.77 7.48
N GLY A 16 0.39 -0.76 7.66
CA GLY A 16 0.81 0.15 6.60
C GLY A 16 1.56 -0.54 5.47
N ALA A 17 2.44 -1.49 5.79
CA ALA A 17 3.13 -2.32 4.80
C ALA A 17 2.14 -3.20 4.02
N ALA A 18 1.19 -3.86 4.71
CA ALA A 18 0.15 -4.66 4.07
C ALA A 18 -0.73 -3.81 3.13
N MET A 19 -1.13 -2.61 3.56
CA MET A 19 -1.84 -1.66 2.70
C MET A 19 -1.01 -1.27 1.48
N GLY A 20 0.29 -1.02 1.66
CA GLY A 20 1.22 -0.75 0.57
C GLY A 20 1.22 -1.88 -0.46
N VAL A 21 1.40 -3.13 -0.01
CA VAL A 21 1.39 -4.30 -0.89
C VAL A 21 0.08 -4.41 -1.66
N VAL A 22 -1.06 -4.33 -0.98
CA VAL A 22 -2.39 -4.41 -1.63
C VAL A 22 -2.57 -3.27 -2.65
N TYR A 23 -2.18 -2.05 -2.27
CA TYR A 23 -2.28 -0.88 -3.14
C TYR A 23 -1.46 -1.04 -4.43
N PHE A 24 -0.20 -1.48 -4.34
CA PHE A 24 0.63 -1.69 -5.51
C PHE A 24 0.21 -2.93 -6.32
N LEU A 25 -0.35 -3.96 -5.69
CA LEU A 25 -0.90 -5.12 -6.39
C LEU A 25 -2.12 -4.73 -7.24
N LEU A 26 -3.00 -3.89 -6.71
CA LEU A 26 -4.13 -3.32 -7.47
C LEU A 26 -3.65 -2.45 -8.63
N ILE A 27 -2.56 -1.69 -8.46
CA ILE A 27 -1.93 -0.94 -9.57
C ILE A 27 -1.44 -1.90 -10.64
N PHE A 28 -0.68 -2.93 -10.26
CA PHE A 28 -0.14 -3.90 -11.20
C PHE A 28 -1.25 -4.59 -12.00
N LEU A 29 -2.33 -5.00 -11.33
CA LEU A 29 -3.50 -5.59 -11.98
C LEU A 29 -4.18 -4.59 -12.93
N SER A 30 -4.34 -3.33 -12.51
CA SER A 30 -4.94 -2.26 -13.33
C SER A 30 -4.12 -1.96 -14.59
N VAL A 31 -2.79 -1.93 -14.47
CA VAL A 31 -1.87 -1.74 -15.61
C VAL A 31 -1.96 -2.95 -16.55
N ARG A 32 -1.99 -4.17 -16.02
CA ARG A 32 -2.10 -5.38 -16.83
C ARG A 32 -3.44 -5.45 -17.57
N MET A 33 -4.54 -5.03 -16.94
CA MET A 33 -5.85 -4.93 -17.58
C MET A 33 -5.88 -3.85 -18.67
N HIS A 34 -5.27 -2.68 -18.44
CA HIS A 34 -5.12 -1.67 -19.48
C HIS A 34 -4.31 -2.18 -20.67
N ALA A 35 -3.18 -2.86 -20.42
CA ALA A 35 -2.33 -3.43 -21.46
C ALA A 35 -3.06 -4.51 -22.28
N ALA A 36 -4.01 -5.23 -21.67
CA ALA A 36 -4.86 -6.22 -22.33
C ALA A 36 -6.06 -5.60 -23.09
N GLY A 37 -6.21 -4.27 -23.09
CA GLY A 37 -7.32 -3.58 -23.75
C GLY A 37 -8.67 -3.74 -23.04
N ALA A 38 -8.67 -4.03 -21.73
CA ALA A 38 -9.91 -4.21 -20.98
C ALA A 38 -10.78 -2.94 -20.96
N PRO A 39 -12.11 -3.07 -20.98
CA PRO A 39 -13.02 -1.93 -20.96
C PRO A 39 -12.90 -1.13 -19.65
N LEU A 40 -12.97 0.21 -19.74
CA LEU A 40 -12.83 1.11 -18.57
C LEU A 40 -13.72 0.74 -17.39
N LEU A 41 -14.92 0.23 -17.64
CA LEU A 41 -15.87 -0.21 -16.61
C LEU A 41 -15.31 -1.32 -15.70
N GLN A 42 -14.41 -2.16 -16.20
CA GLN A 42 -13.76 -3.21 -15.39
C GLN A 42 -12.60 -2.67 -14.55
N ILE A 43 -12.01 -1.54 -14.96
CA ILE A 43 -10.83 -0.98 -14.31
C ILE A 43 -11.21 0.09 -13.27
N PHE A 44 -12.29 0.82 -13.52
CA PHE A 44 -12.84 1.80 -12.59
C PHE A 44 -13.03 1.28 -11.15
N PRO A 45 -13.60 0.08 -10.91
CA PRO A 45 -13.73 -0.45 -9.55
C PRO A 45 -12.38 -0.70 -8.87
N LEU A 46 -11.30 -1.02 -9.61
CA LEU A 46 -9.96 -1.18 -9.03
C LEU A 46 -9.41 0.15 -8.50
N TYR A 47 -9.65 1.26 -9.21
CA TYR A 47 -9.29 2.59 -8.74
C TYR A 47 -10.13 3.01 -7.53
N ALA A 48 -11.45 2.76 -7.57
CA ALA A 48 -12.34 3.06 -6.45
C ALA A 48 -11.93 2.26 -5.19
N LEU A 49 -11.69 0.96 -5.33
CA LEU A 49 -11.24 0.09 -4.23
C LEU A 49 -9.90 0.54 -3.67
N ARG A 50 -8.97 0.92 -4.54
CA ARG A 50 -7.66 1.42 -4.13
C ARG A 50 -7.76 2.72 -3.32
N LEU A 51 -8.57 3.66 -3.78
CA LEU A 51 -8.77 4.93 -3.10
C LEU A 51 -9.51 4.72 -1.77
N ALA A 52 -10.61 3.98 -1.79
CA ALA A 52 -11.40 3.68 -0.60
C ALA A 52 -10.61 2.91 0.45
N GLY A 53 -9.84 1.88 0.04
CA GLY A 53 -9.04 1.07 0.94
C GLY A 53 -7.90 1.86 1.60
N ALA A 54 -7.16 2.65 0.80
CA ALA A 54 -6.10 3.49 1.36
C ALA A 54 -6.69 4.58 2.28
N PHE A 55 -7.77 5.22 1.87
CA PHE A 55 -8.38 6.29 2.64
C PHE A 55 -8.99 5.77 3.95
N ALA A 56 -9.82 4.73 3.90
CA ALA A 56 -10.40 4.13 5.10
C ALA A 56 -9.33 3.57 6.04
N GLY A 57 -8.30 2.96 5.47
CA GLY A 57 -7.18 2.40 6.22
C GLY A 57 -6.38 3.45 7.00
N PHE A 58 -5.90 4.49 6.31
CA PHE A 58 -5.16 5.57 6.95
C PHE A 58 -6.07 6.41 7.86
N TRP A 59 -7.35 6.59 7.52
CA TRP A 59 -8.32 7.27 8.36
C TRP A 59 -8.54 6.54 9.69
N TYR A 60 -8.65 5.21 9.66
CA TYR A 60 -8.78 4.40 10.87
C TYR A 60 -7.54 4.49 11.76
N ILE A 61 -6.35 4.44 11.17
CA ILE A 61 -5.09 4.58 11.92
C ILE A 61 -4.92 6.00 12.48
N ALA A 62 -5.38 7.03 11.74
CA ALA A 62 -5.34 8.42 12.19
C ALA A 62 -6.16 8.69 13.45
N GLN A 63 -7.19 7.87 13.73
CA GLN A 63 -7.95 7.97 14.98
C GLN A 63 -7.15 7.50 16.20
N GLN A 64 -6.08 6.73 16.00
CA GLN A 64 -5.26 6.19 17.09
C GLN A 64 -4.12 7.11 17.50
N GLY A 65 -3.72 8.03 16.62
CA GLY A 65 -2.74 9.07 16.91
C GLY A 65 -1.81 9.37 15.75
N ALA A 66 -1.01 10.43 15.89
CA ALA A 66 -0.10 10.88 14.86
C ALA A 66 1.11 9.95 14.68
N ALA A 67 1.58 9.31 15.76
CA ALA A 67 2.76 8.44 15.72
C ALA A 67 2.46 7.13 14.97
N GLU A 68 1.26 6.59 15.15
CA GLU A 68 0.73 5.39 14.53
C GLU A 68 0.58 5.56 13.02
N VAL A 69 0.10 6.74 12.59
CA VAL A 69 0.03 7.12 11.18
C VAL A 69 1.42 7.18 10.56
N LEU A 70 2.39 7.80 11.25
CA LEU A 70 3.78 7.86 10.75
C LEU A 70 4.39 6.47 10.61
N MET A 71 4.12 5.56 11.55
CA MET A 71 4.58 4.17 11.49
C MET A 71 3.92 3.40 10.33
N ALA A 72 2.61 3.56 10.12
CA ALA A 72 1.92 2.99 8.97
C ALA A 72 2.45 3.55 7.65
N LEU A 73 2.72 4.86 7.59
CA LEU A 73 3.27 5.51 6.41
C LEU A 73 4.69 5.03 6.12
N ALA A 74 5.51 4.83 7.15
CA ALA A 74 6.83 4.21 7.01
C ALA A 74 6.73 2.79 6.44
N GLY A 75 5.82 1.96 6.97
CA GLY A 75 5.54 0.62 6.44
C GLY A 75 5.09 0.65 4.97
N PHE A 76 4.21 1.58 4.61
CA PHE A 76 3.72 1.77 3.25
C PHE A 76 4.85 2.18 2.28
N VAL A 77 5.73 3.09 2.70
CA VAL A 77 6.88 3.53 1.91
C VAL A 77 7.90 2.40 1.73
N LEU A 78 8.12 1.57 2.76
CA LEU A 78 8.97 0.38 2.65
C LEU A 78 8.39 -0.63 1.65
N ALA A 79 7.08 -0.88 1.70
CA ALA A 79 6.40 -1.72 0.73
C ALA A 79 6.57 -1.17 -0.70
N ARG A 80 6.42 0.15 -0.89
CA ARG A 80 6.69 0.81 -2.18
C ARG A 80 8.10 0.55 -2.68
N ALA A 81 9.11 0.77 -1.83
CA ALA A 81 10.51 0.60 -2.21
C ALA A 81 10.81 -0.87 -2.56
N ALA A 82 10.26 -1.82 -1.80
CA ALA A 82 10.36 -3.24 -2.10
C ALA A 82 9.72 -3.59 -3.44
N THR A 83 8.48 -3.16 -3.69
CA THR A 83 7.78 -3.40 -4.96
C THR A 83 8.51 -2.78 -6.15
N GLN A 84 9.00 -1.55 -6.04
CA GLN A 84 9.80 -0.91 -7.10
C GLN A 84 11.09 -1.70 -7.40
N ARG A 85 11.78 -2.20 -6.37
CA ARG A 85 12.98 -3.04 -6.56
C ARG A 85 12.67 -4.41 -7.15
N ILE A 86 11.50 -4.97 -6.88
CA ILE A 86 11.06 -6.24 -7.47
C ILE A 86 10.70 -6.03 -8.94
N ILE A 87 9.87 -5.04 -9.26
CA ILE A 87 9.49 -4.72 -10.64
C ILE A 87 10.70 -4.31 -11.47
N GLY A 88 11.59 -3.45 -10.95
CA GLY A 88 12.82 -3.07 -11.63
C GLY A 88 13.84 -4.20 -11.80
N ARG A 89 13.72 -5.29 -11.02
CA ARG A 89 14.42 -6.55 -11.31
C ARG A 89 13.74 -7.27 -12.46
N VAL A 90 12.42 -7.49 -12.40
CA VAL A 90 11.67 -8.20 -13.45
C VAL A 90 11.84 -7.55 -14.83
N ALA A 91 11.78 -6.21 -14.91
CA ALA A 91 11.93 -5.47 -16.16
C ALA A 91 13.35 -5.51 -16.76
N ARG A 92 14.37 -5.95 -16.02
CA ARG A 92 15.73 -6.14 -16.55
C ARG A 92 15.97 -7.49 -17.20
N TRP A 93 15.05 -8.45 -17.04
CA TRP A 93 15.15 -9.81 -17.58
C TRP A 93 14.16 -10.08 -18.72
N MET A 94 13.33 -9.11 -19.08
CA MET A 94 12.48 -9.11 -20.28
C MET A 94 13.13 -8.26 -21.35
#